data_AF-A0A397AVG4-F1
#
_entry.id   AF-A0A397AVG4-F1
#
_cell.length_a   1.000
_cell.length_b   1.000
_cell.length_c   1.000
_cell.angle_alpha   90.00
_cell.angle_beta   90.00
_cell.angle_gamma   90.00
#
_symmetry.space_group_name_H-M   'P 1'
#
loop_
_entity.id
_entity.type
_entity.pdbx_description
1 polymer ?
#
loop_
_entity_poly.entity_id
_entity_poly.type
_entity_poly.pdbx_seq_one_letter_code
_entity_poly.pdbx_strand_id
1 'polypeptide(L)'
;MTALPPSALAWPVPSDIDVSDSITPAHIGEIAKAAGLVRLARMTTTHAAGNVQMEDEIVYYGTTKAKVQLSVRDRLAGVTDGAYVVVTGITPTPLGEGKSTTTIGLAQALGAHLNKKSFACIRQVSAQHVSLPSHHDIVGGAAGGGYAQVVPMDEFNLHMTGDIHAITAANNLLLATGEAKYVADIPPIPGMLYGALVFSTQALANLVQLDTLRARQVAGVVDVVTAADIPGTNAIGDGLEPLFVPLQGQVLYVGMALGLVLATSASVAQHAAGLVVAEYTPLQDDPFWTTDAPITTVAMARAAGTLVPSTPDQPNPIPMPGNDDHVDEKIATAPRQLQGTVSFGSQRHFYMEPQ
;
A
#
# COMPACT_ATOMS: atom_id res chain seq x y z
N MET A 1 -7.57 20.48 -27.08
CA MET A 1 -8.48 20.20 -25.95
C MET A 1 -9.47 21.35 -25.88
N THR A 2 -10.76 21.08 -26.02
CA THR A 2 -11.83 22.06 -25.82
C THR A 2 -12.07 22.18 -24.32
N ALA A 3 -11.63 23.29 -23.72
CA ALA A 3 -12.03 23.62 -22.36
C ALA A 3 -13.54 23.91 -22.34
N LEU A 4 -14.22 23.55 -21.25
CA LEU A 4 -15.60 23.96 -21.04
C LEU A 4 -15.67 25.50 -21.01
N PRO A 5 -16.62 26.13 -21.73
CA PRO A 5 -16.79 27.57 -21.65
C PRO A 5 -17.20 27.96 -20.23
N PRO A 6 -16.85 29.17 -19.74
CA PRO A 6 -17.22 29.61 -18.39
C PRO A 6 -18.72 29.52 -18.09
N SER A 7 -19.56 29.67 -19.11
CA SER A 7 -21.03 29.53 -19.02
C SER A 7 -21.53 28.11 -18.76
N ALA A 8 -20.68 27.10 -18.91
CA ALA A 8 -20.98 25.70 -18.63
C ALA A 8 -20.54 25.27 -17.21
N LEU A 9 -19.96 26.18 -16.43
CA LEU A 9 -19.54 25.92 -15.06
C LEU A 9 -20.70 26.23 -14.10
N ALA A 10 -21.00 25.29 -13.20
CA ALA A 10 -22.05 25.42 -12.19
C ALA A 10 -21.45 25.79 -10.81
N TRP A 11 -22.22 26.53 -10.03
CA TRP A 11 -21.91 26.84 -8.63
C TRP A 11 -23.14 26.65 -7.74
N PRO A 12 -23.06 25.91 -6.61
CA PRO A 12 -21.90 25.14 -6.14
C PRO A 12 -21.46 24.06 -7.13
N VAL A 13 -20.17 23.70 -7.12
CA VAL A 13 -19.63 22.69 -8.04
C VAL A 13 -20.37 21.37 -7.80
N PRO A 14 -20.92 20.72 -8.83
CA PRO A 14 -21.56 19.41 -8.70
C PRO A 14 -20.57 18.34 -8.21
N SER A 15 -21.07 17.15 -7.88
CA SER A 15 -20.17 16.06 -7.53
C SER A 15 -19.26 15.69 -8.71
N ASP A 16 -18.07 15.15 -8.43
CA ASP A 16 -17.09 14.83 -9.45
C ASP A 16 -17.64 13.88 -10.53
N ILE A 17 -18.47 12.91 -10.12
CA ILE A 17 -19.13 11.96 -11.02
C ILE A 17 -20.19 12.65 -11.89
N ASP A 18 -20.98 13.57 -11.33
CA ASP A 18 -21.97 14.33 -12.11
C ASP A 18 -21.29 15.19 -13.18
N VAL A 19 -20.14 15.79 -12.85
CA VAL A 19 -19.34 16.55 -13.81
C VAL A 19 -18.79 15.63 -14.90
N SER A 20 -18.27 14.45 -14.56
CA SER A 20 -17.79 13.45 -15.53
C SER A 20 -18.91 13.02 -16.49
N ASP A 21 -20.08 12.66 -15.95
CA ASP A 21 -21.22 12.13 -16.72
C ASP A 21 -21.87 13.20 -17.60
N SER A 22 -21.72 14.48 -17.25
CA SER A 22 -22.17 15.60 -18.08
C SER A 22 -21.33 15.80 -19.36
N ILE A 23 -20.13 15.22 -19.43
CA ILE A 23 -19.20 15.40 -20.54
C ILE A 23 -19.36 14.24 -21.53
N THR A 24 -19.65 14.54 -22.79
CA THR A 24 -19.47 13.57 -23.88
C THR A 24 -18.00 13.54 -24.31
N PRO A 25 -17.25 12.45 -24.04
CA PRO A 25 -15.83 12.41 -24.34
C PRO A 25 -15.60 12.39 -25.86
N ALA A 26 -14.58 13.12 -26.32
CA ALA A 26 -14.11 13.01 -27.70
C ALA A 26 -13.57 11.61 -27.97
N HIS A 27 -13.68 11.14 -29.22
CA HIS A 27 -13.12 9.85 -29.59
C HIS A 27 -11.59 9.88 -29.40
N ILE A 28 -11.02 8.90 -28.72
CA ILE A 28 -9.60 8.87 -28.34
C ILE A 28 -8.67 8.93 -29.55
N GLY A 29 -9.12 8.40 -30.70
CA GLY A 29 -8.42 8.51 -31.98
C GLY A 29 -8.25 9.95 -32.49
N GLU A 30 -9.20 10.84 -32.20
CA GLU A 30 -9.09 12.27 -32.54
C GLU A 30 -8.05 12.96 -31.66
N ILE A 31 -8.05 12.64 -30.35
CA ILE A 31 -7.05 13.13 -29.40
C ILE A 31 -5.65 12.66 -29.82
N ALA A 32 -5.53 11.38 -30.18
CA ALA A 32 -4.26 10.80 -30.61
C ALA A 32 -3.76 11.42 -31.92
N LYS A 33 -4.64 11.67 -32.88
CA LYS A 33 -4.30 12.39 -34.12
C LYS A 33 -3.82 13.82 -33.81
N ALA A 34 -4.48 14.53 -32.91
CA ALA A 34 -4.05 15.87 -32.48
C ALA A 34 -2.69 15.86 -31.75
N ALA A 35 -2.39 14.76 -31.04
CA ALA A 35 -1.09 14.51 -30.42
C ALA A 35 0.03 14.19 -31.44
N GLY A 36 -0.32 13.93 -32.72
CA GLY A 36 0.65 13.55 -33.75
C GLY A 36 0.99 12.06 -33.77
N LEU A 37 0.13 11.21 -33.20
CA LEU A 37 0.19 9.77 -33.39
C LEU A 37 -0.41 9.42 -34.75
N VAL A 38 0.27 8.54 -35.48
CA VAL A 38 -0.02 8.25 -36.89
C VAL A 38 -0.39 6.79 -37.10
N ARG A 39 -1.19 6.52 -38.13
CA ARG A 39 -1.34 5.18 -38.70
C ARG A 39 -0.16 4.95 -39.62
N LEU A 40 0.84 4.19 -39.17
CA LEU A 40 1.96 3.86 -40.04
C LEU A 40 1.52 2.76 -41.01
N ALA A 41 1.45 3.09 -42.30
CA ALA A 41 1.56 2.08 -43.34
C ALA A 41 3.01 1.58 -43.35
N ARG A 42 3.35 0.66 -42.44
CA ARG A 42 4.60 -0.08 -42.56
C ARG A 42 4.44 -1.08 -43.69
N MET A 43 5.22 -0.90 -44.75
CA MET A 43 5.43 -1.93 -45.76
C MET A 43 6.38 -2.96 -45.13
N THR A 44 5.85 -3.88 -44.32
CA THR A 44 6.58 -5.06 -43.90
C THR A 44 6.67 -6.00 -45.10
N THR A 45 7.86 -6.09 -45.69
CA THR A 45 8.15 -7.18 -46.63
C THR A 45 8.00 -8.51 -45.91
N THR A 46 7.27 -9.42 -46.56
CA THR A 46 7.28 -10.89 -46.42
C THR A 46 6.46 -11.54 -45.29
N HIS A 47 5.16 -11.70 -45.56
CA HIS A 47 4.62 -13.05 -45.75
C HIS A 47 4.25 -13.21 -47.24
N ALA A 48 4.33 -14.42 -47.78
CA ALA A 48 4.24 -14.74 -49.22
C ALA A 48 2.87 -14.47 -49.90
N ALA A 49 2.04 -13.59 -49.35
CA ALA A 49 0.83 -13.06 -49.95
C ALA A 49 0.83 -11.56 -49.69
N GLY A 50 0.85 -10.74 -50.75
CA GLY A 50 1.11 -9.29 -50.74
C GLY A 50 0.10 -8.41 -49.99
N ASN A 51 -0.13 -8.67 -48.71
CA ASN A 51 -0.94 -7.85 -47.82
C ASN A 51 -0.02 -6.89 -47.06
N VAL A 52 -0.21 -5.59 -47.28
CA VAL A 52 0.41 -4.54 -46.46
C VAL A 52 -0.28 -4.54 -45.10
N GLN A 53 0.43 -4.91 -44.03
CA GLN A 53 -0.11 -4.85 -42.68
C GLN A 53 0.11 -3.43 -42.13
N MET A 54 -0.97 -2.65 -42.05
CA MET A 54 -0.91 -1.35 -41.37
C MET A 54 -0.81 -1.59 -39.87
N GLU A 55 0.28 -1.13 -39.24
CA GLU A 55 0.40 -1.12 -37.78
C GLU A 55 -0.10 0.23 -37.26
N ASP A 56 -1.25 0.23 -36.58
CA ASP A 56 -1.71 1.39 -35.85
C ASP A 56 -0.79 1.61 -34.63
N GLU A 57 -0.30 2.84 -34.43
CA GLU A 57 0.49 3.23 -33.24
C GLU A 57 -0.34 3.20 -31.94
N ILE A 58 -1.64 2.90 -32.07
CA ILE A 58 -2.65 3.02 -31.04
C ILE A 58 -3.49 1.74 -31.06
N VAL A 59 -3.69 1.12 -29.89
CA VAL A 59 -4.59 -0.02 -29.70
C VAL A 59 -5.79 0.46 -28.89
N TYR A 60 -6.97 0.46 -29.52
CA TYR A 60 -8.20 0.99 -28.92
C TYR A 60 -8.79 0.07 -27.84
N TYR A 61 -9.29 0.68 -26.76
CA TYR A 61 -10.07 0.06 -25.69
C TYR A 61 -11.41 0.81 -25.57
N GLY A 62 -12.34 0.45 -26.46
CA GLY A 62 -13.53 1.25 -26.70
C GLY A 62 -13.20 2.56 -27.42
N THR A 63 -14.07 3.55 -27.27
CA THR A 63 -13.96 4.85 -27.99
C THR A 63 -13.18 5.91 -27.22
N THR A 64 -12.97 5.72 -25.91
CA THR A 64 -12.45 6.74 -24.98
C THR A 64 -11.04 6.46 -24.48
N LYS A 65 -10.53 5.23 -24.66
CA LYS A 65 -9.24 4.77 -24.13
C LYS A 65 -8.44 4.08 -25.21
N ALA A 66 -7.11 4.19 -25.13
CA ALA A 66 -6.23 3.43 -25.99
C ALA A 66 -4.84 3.26 -25.36
N LYS A 67 -4.14 2.20 -25.74
CA LYS A 67 -2.70 2.03 -25.47
C LYS A 67 -1.89 2.60 -26.63
N VAL A 68 -0.81 3.29 -26.31
CA VAL A 68 0.18 3.76 -27.29
C VAL A 68 1.28 2.71 -27.42
N GLN A 69 1.59 2.31 -28.65
CA GLN A 69 2.63 1.33 -28.95
C GLN A 69 4.02 1.90 -28.63
N LEU A 70 4.92 1.06 -28.09
CA LEU A 70 6.30 1.48 -27.77
C LEU A 70 7.13 1.86 -29.01
N SER A 71 6.72 1.42 -30.20
CA SER A 71 7.34 1.80 -31.48
C SER A 71 7.32 3.32 -31.73
N VAL A 72 6.39 4.04 -31.10
CA VAL A 72 6.34 5.52 -31.13
C VAL A 72 7.58 6.12 -30.49
N ARG A 73 8.06 5.57 -29.37
CA ARG A 73 9.29 6.01 -28.71
C ARG A 73 10.49 5.83 -29.64
N ASP A 74 10.58 4.68 -30.30
CA ASP A 74 11.69 4.37 -31.19
C ASP A 74 11.68 5.28 -32.44
N ARG A 75 10.49 5.60 -32.97
CA ARG A 75 10.32 6.58 -34.06
C ARG A 75 10.73 7.99 -33.64
N LEU A 76 10.48 8.36 -32.38
CA LEU A 76 10.75 9.70 -31.86
C LEU A 76 12.13 9.85 -31.22
N ALA A 77 12.98 8.81 -31.23
CA ALA A 77 14.28 8.81 -30.55
C ALA A 77 15.24 9.94 -31.00
N GLY A 78 15.07 10.47 -32.21
CA GLY A 78 15.86 11.61 -32.72
C GLY A 78 15.22 12.99 -32.52
N VAL A 79 14.04 13.06 -31.89
CA VAL A 79 13.33 14.31 -31.64
C VAL A 79 13.74 14.86 -30.28
N THR A 80 13.95 16.18 -30.19
CA THR A 80 14.29 16.85 -28.93
C THR A 80 13.15 16.72 -27.92
N ASP A 81 13.48 16.37 -26.68
CA ASP A 81 12.53 16.25 -25.59
C ASP A 81 11.81 17.58 -25.29
N GLY A 82 10.54 17.46 -24.90
CA GLY A 82 9.75 18.60 -24.41
C GLY A 82 10.15 19.04 -23.01
N ALA A 83 9.55 20.13 -22.54
CA ALA A 83 9.71 20.57 -21.15
C ALA A 83 9.02 19.59 -20.20
N TYR A 84 9.76 19.11 -19.19
CA TYR A 84 9.24 18.24 -18.14
C TYR A 84 8.89 19.07 -16.89
N VAL A 85 7.62 19.08 -16.52
CA VAL A 85 7.11 19.84 -15.37
C VAL A 85 6.61 18.86 -14.32
N VAL A 86 7.18 18.92 -13.11
CA VAL A 86 6.78 18.09 -11.97
C VAL A 86 5.89 18.90 -11.05
N VAL A 87 4.71 18.39 -10.75
CA VAL A 87 3.80 18.93 -9.73
C VAL A 87 3.99 18.13 -8.44
N THR A 88 4.34 18.82 -7.37
CA THR A 88 4.51 18.25 -6.02
C THR A 88 3.58 18.95 -5.03
N GLY A 89 3.44 18.39 -3.83
CA GLY A 89 2.69 19.00 -2.73
C GLY A 89 3.47 18.98 -1.43
N ILE A 90 2.94 19.68 -0.43
CA ILE A 90 3.41 19.61 0.96
C ILE A 90 3.09 18.24 1.58
N THR A 91 3.56 18.02 2.80
CA THR A 91 3.15 16.87 3.62
C THR A 91 1.63 16.76 3.64
N PRO A 92 1.04 15.58 3.33
CA PRO A 92 -0.41 15.41 3.29
C PRO A 92 -1.08 15.82 4.60
N THR A 93 -2.26 16.43 4.47
CA THR A 93 -3.12 16.87 5.56
C THR A 93 -4.54 16.36 5.33
N PRO A 94 -5.37 16.22 6.38
CA PRO A 94 -6.77 15.79 6.24
C PRO A 94 -7.64 16.70 5.36
N LEU A 95 -7.18 17.92 5.05
CA LEU A 95 -7.92 18.88 4.21
C LEU A 95 -7.80 18.59 2.70
N GLY A 96 -6.80 17.78 2.29
CA GLY A 96 -6.54 17.45 0.89
C GLY A 96 -5.88 18.58 0.10
N GLU A 97 -4.77 18.28 -0.59
CA GLU A 97 -3.97 19.31 -1.29
C GLU A 97 -4.33 19.49 -2.77
N GLY A 98 -5.15 18.61 -3.35
CA GLY A 98 -5.57 18.73 -4.75
C GLY A 98 -4.43 18.58 -5.79
N LYS A 99 -3.43 17.74 -5.51
CA LYS A 99 -2.25 17.53 -6.38
C LYS A 99 -2.63 17.08 -7.81
N SER A 100 -3.51 16.09 -7.94
CA SER A 100 -3.98 15.60 -9.25
C SER A 100 -4.81 16.65 -9.99
N THR A 101 -5.72 17.32 -9.28
CA THR A 101 -6.54 18.42 -9.81
C THR A 101 -5.66 19.53 -10.37
N THR A 102 -4.60 19.90 -9.65
CA THR A 102 -3.63 20.92 -10.10
C THR A 102 -2.86 20.46 -11.33
N THR A 103 -2.41 19.20 -11.38
CA THR A 103 -1.72 18.62 -12.54
C THR A 103 -2.58 18.69 -13.81
N ILE A 104 -3.84 18.29 -13.71
CA ILE A 104 -4.78 18.27 -14.85
C ILE A 104 -5.16 19.69 -15.25
N GLY A 105 -5.49 20.55 -14.29
CA GLY A 105 -5.83 21.95 -14.52
C GLY A 105 -4.68 22.73 -15.18
N LEU A 106 -3.43 22.46 -14.79
CA LEU A 106 -2.25 23.04 -15.43
C LEU A 106 -2.14 22.60 -16.89
N ALA A 107 -2.28 21.30 -17.17
CA ALA A 107 -2.24 20.79 -18.54
C ALA A 107 -3.36 21.37 -19.41
N GLN A 108 -4.59 21.47 -18.88
CA GLN A 108 -5.73 22.12 -19.53
C GLN A 108 -5.43 23.60 -19.82
N ALA A 109 -4.89 24.35 -18.86
CA ALA A 109 -4.59 25.77 -19.04
C ALA A 109 -3.50 26.02 -20.10
N LEU A 110 -2.43 25.22 -20.09
CA LEU A 110 -1.38 25.29 -21.11
C LEU A 110 -1.93 25.01 -22.52
N GLY A 111 -2.84 24.05 -22.64
CA GLY A 111 -3.46 23.69 -23.92
C GLY A 111 -4.49 24.71 -24.40
N ALA A 112 -5.47 25.05 -23.55
CA ALA A 112 -6.63 25.85 -23.92
C ALA A 112 -6.33 27.36 -24.01
N HIS A 113 -5.42 27.88 -23.16
CA HIS A 113 -5.15 29.32 -23.10
C HIS A 113 -3.81 29.72 -23.73
N LEU A 114 -2.81 28.83 -23.73
CA LEU A 114 -1.48 29.12 -24.28
C LEU A 114 -1.16 28.37 -25.58
N ASN A 115 -2.11 27.57 -26.09
CA ASN A 115 -1.97 26.77 -27.30
C ASN A 115 -0.69 25.93 -27.34
N LYS A 116 -0.29 25.37 -26.17
CA LYS A 116 0.84 24.45 -26.05
C LYS A 116 0.37 23.01 -26.13
N LYS A 117 1.15 22.14 -26.79
CA LYS A 117 0.93 20.69 -26.73
C LYS A 117 1.39 20.19 -25.36
N SER A 118 0.46 20.03 -24.43
CA SER A 118 0.67 19.55 -23.06
C SER A 118 -0.01 18.20 -22.84
N PHE A 119 0.62 17.34 -22.03
CA PHE A 119 0.07 16.07 -21.59
C PHE A 119 0.17 15.98 -20.07
N ALA A 120 -0.91 15.61 -19.40
CA ALA A 120 -0.87 15.25 -17.99
C ALA A 120 -0.56 13.75 -17.87
N CYS A 121 0.47 13.42 -17.09
CA CYS A 121 0.81 12.03 -16.77
C CYS A 121 0.51 11.79 -15.29
N ILE A 122 -0.46 10.93 -15.00
CA ILE A 122 -0.91 10.58 -13.65
C ILE A 122 -0.86 9.06 -13.45
N ARG A 123 -0.84 8.62 -12.19
CA ARG A 123 -0.88 7.19 -11.85
C ARG A 123 -2.30 6.64 -11.95
N GLN A 124 -2.43 5.40 -12.40
CA GLN A 124 -3.70 4.66 -12.32
C GLN A 124 -4.07 4.39 -10.86
N VAL A 125 -5.36 4.46 -10.54
CA VAL A 125 -5.91 4.10 -9.22
C VAL A 125 -5.98 2.59 -9.06
N SER A 126 -5.66 2.08 -7.88
CA SER A 126 -5.89 0.67 -7.55
C SER A 126 -7.37 0.42 -7.30
N ALA A 127 -7.96 -0.54 -8.03
CA ALA A 127 -9.36 -0.96 -7.84
C ALA A 127 -9.65 -1.47 -6.42
N GLN A 128 -8.61 -1.93 -5.70
CA GLN A 128 -8.71 -2.40 -4.32
C GLN A 128 -9.02 -1.26 -3.34
N HIS A 129 -8.58 -0.04 -3.64
CA HIS A 129 -8.90 1.16 -2.85
C HIS A 129 -10.31 1.69 -3.11
N VAL A 130 -10.94 1.29 -4.22
CA VAL A 130 -12.34 1.66 -4.55
C VAL A 130 -13.35 0.70 -3.89
N SER A 131 -12.91 -0.52 -3.53
CA SER A 131 -13.77 -1.62 -3.07
C SER A 131 -13.67 -1.92 -1.56
N LEU A 132 -12.72 -1.31 -0.84
CA LEU A 132 -12.57 -1.47 0.60
C LEU A 132 -12.94 -0.15 1.32
N PRO A 133 -14.16 -0.03 1.87
CA PRO A 133 -14.53 1.11 2.73
C PRO A 133 -13.85 1.05 4.12
N SER A 134 -12.93 0.11 4.36
CA SER A 134 -12.37 -0.20 5.68
C SER A 134 -11.26 0.74 6.16
N HIS A 135 -10.88 1.75 5.37
CA HIS A 135 -9.98 2.80 5.81
C HIS A 135 -10.70 4.14 5.73
N HIS A 136 -10.81 4.83 6.86
CA HIS A 136 -11.34 6.19 7.02
C HIS A 136 -10.53 7.26 6.26
N ASP A 137 -9.71 6.86 5.29
CA ASP A 137 -8.96 7.75 4.44
C ASP A 137 -9.86 8.16 3.28
N ILE A 138 -10.28 9.43 3.30
CA ILE A 138 -10.91 10.09 2.16
C ILE A 138 -9.84 10.18 1.06
N VAL A 139 -9.68 9.12 0.27
CA VAL A 139 -8.79 9.13 -0.88
C VAL A 139 -9.49 9.94 -1.96
N GLY A 140 -9.11 11.22 -2.08
CA GLY A 140 -9.53 12.07 -3.19
C GLY A 140 -9.23 11.37 -4.53
N GLY A 141 -10.18 11.42 -5.46
CA GLY A 141 -10.08 10.71 -6.74
C GLY A 141 -8.75 11.02 -7.45
N ALA A 142 -7.93 10.01 -7.70
CA ALA A 142 -6.62 10.27 -8.33
C ALA A 142 -6.76 10.78 -9.78
N ALA A 143 -7.97 10.70 -10.34
CA ALA A 143 -8.38 11.28 -11.61
C ALA A 143 -8.50 12.82 -11.58
N GLY A 144 -8.31 13.50 -10.45
CA GLY A 144 -8.53 14.94 -10.29
C GLY A 144 -9.83 15.25 -9.55
N GLY A 145 -10.41 16.43 -9.78
CA GLY A 145 -11.65 16.83 -9.12
C GLY A 145 -12.29 18.07 -9.75
N GLY A 146 -13.59 18.22 -9.56
CA GLY A 146 -14.41 19.24 -10.20
C GLY A 146 -14.27 19.23 -11.72
N TYR A 147 -13.98 20.39 -12.31
CA TYR A 147 -13.81 20.53 -13.77
C TYR A 147 -12.40 20.18 -14.28
N ALA A 148 -11.47 19.85 -13.39
CA ALA A 148 -10.09 19.45 -13.71
C ALA A 148 -9.90 17.97 -13.37
N GLN A 149 -10.46 17.11 -14.22
CA GLN A 149 -10.47 15.66 -14.05
C GLN A 149 -10.23 14.90 -15.37
N VAL A 150 -9.86 13.62 -15.25
CA VAL A 150 -9.84 12.66 -16.36
C VAL A 150 -11.23 12.04 -16.53
N VAL A 151 -11.70 11.96 -17.77
CA VAL A 151 -12.99 11.35 -18.12
C VAL A 151 -12.82 10.25 -19.17
N PRO A 152 -13.61 9.17 -19.16
CA PRO A 152 -14.65 8.83 -18.15
C PRO A 152 -14.06 8.38 -16.80
N MET A 153 -14.62 8.88 -15.70
CA MET A 153 -14.10 8.62 -14.35
C MET A 153 -14.35 7.19 -13.86
N ASP A 154 -15.48 6.60 -14.21
CA ASP A 154 -15.86 5.22 -13.90
C ASP A 154 -14.87 4.22 -14.51
N GLU A 155 -14.56 4.39 -15.81
CA GLU A 155 -13.61 3.53 -16.51
C GLU A 155 -12.18 3.68 -15.97
N PHE A 156 -11.79 4.90 -15.56
CA PHE A 156 -10.47 5.16 -14.99
C PHE A 156 -10.28 4.53 -13.60
N ASN A 157 -11.33 4.54 -12.77
CA ASN A 157 -11.26 4.05 -11.39
C ASN A 157 -11.42 2.53 -11.26
N LEU A 158 -11.96 1.85 -12.27
CA LEU A 158 -12.18 0.41 -12.25
C LEU A 158 -11.05 -0.34 -12.98
N HIS A 159 -11.39 -1.06 -14.04
CA HIS A 159 -10.45 -1.96 -14.72
C HIS A 159 -9.54 -1.26 -15.71
N MET A 160 -9.88 -0.03 -16.12
CA MET A 160 -9.16 0.76 -17.13
C MET A 160 -8.81 -0.10 -18.37
N THR A 161 -7.53 -0.35 -18.63
CA THR A 161 -7.04 -1.18 -19.74
C THR A 161 -6.51 -2.55 -19.30
N GLY A 162 -6.75 -2.94 -18.04
CA GLY A 162 -6.34 -4.22 -17.47
C GLY A 162 -4.89 -4.28 -16.98
N ASP A 163 -4.23 -3.14 -16.81
CA ASP A 163 -2.80 -3.08 -16.50
C ASP A 163 -2.50 -3.68 -15.13
N ILE A 164 -3.31 -3.33 -14.12
CA ILE A 164 -3.23 -3.92 -12.78
C ILE A 164 -3.54 -5.43 -12.83
N HIS A 165 -4.51 -5.86 -13.64
CA HIS A 165 -4.81 -7.29 -13.79
C HIS A 165 -3.65 -8.08 -14.37
N ALA A 166 -2.93 -7.50 -15.35
CA ALA A 166 -1.73 -8.11 -15.91
C ALA A 166 -0.60 -8.21 -14.88
N ILE A 167 -0.39 -7.16 -14.07
CA ILE A 167 0.57 -7.18 -12.96
C ILE A 167 0.20 -8.27 -11.95
N THR A 168 -1.07 -8.31 -11.51
CA THR A 168 -1.56 -9.32 -10.57
C THR A 168 -1.39 -10.73 -11.12
N ALA A 169 -1.72 -10.97 -12.38
CA ALA A 169 -1.58 -12.30 -13.00
C ALA A 169 -0.10 -12.73 -13.07
N ALA A 170 0.80 -11.83 -13.48
CA ALA A 170 2.23 -12.11 -13.51
C ALA A 170 2.79 -12.39 -12.12
N ASN A 171 2.39 -11.59 -11.12
CA ASN A 171 2.80 -11.78 -9.74
C ASN A 171 2.30 -13.12 -9.17
N ASN A 172 1.02 -13.44 -9.39
CA ASN A 172 0.42 -14.68 -8.92
C ASN A 172 1.06 -15.91 -9.56
N LEU A 173 1.51 -15.81 -10.82
CA LEU A 173 2.26 -16.87 -11.47
C LEU A 173 3.58 -17.13 -10.72
N LEU A 174 4.36 -16.09 -10.41
CA LEU A 174 5.61 -16.21 -9.66
C LEU A 174 5.39 -16.80 -8.26
N LEU A 175 4.30 -16.39 -7.59
CA LEU A 175 3.93 -16.94 -6.29
C LEU A 175 3.57 -18.43 -6.39
N ALA A 176 2.81 -18.83 -7.42
CA ALA A 176 2.40 -20.21 -7.64
C ALA A 176 3.57 -21.13 -8.05
N THR A 177 4.54 -20.61 -8.79
CA THR A 177 5.76 -21.37 -9.16
C THR A 177 6.79 -21.42 -8.04
N GLY A 178 6.65 -20.58 -7.00
CA GLY A 178 7.64 -20.42 -5.95
C GLY A 178 8.88 -19.62 -6.40
N GLU A 179 8.83 -18.98 -7.57
CA GLU A 179 9.90 -18.14 -8.11
C GLU A 179 9.78 -16.67 -7.68
N ALA A 180 8.70 -16.31 -6.99
CA ALA A 180 8.53 -15.01 -6.38
C ALA A 180 9.69 -14.71 -5.44
N LYS A 181 10.33 -13.57 -5.64
CA LYS A 181 11.38 -13.08 -4.77
C LYS A 181 10.75 -12.28 -3.64
N TYR A 182 11.00 -12.70 -2.43
CA TYR A 182 10.63 -11.96 -1.24
C TYR A 182 11.76 -11.01 -0.86
N VAL A 183 11.45 -10.01 -0.04
CA VAL A 183 12.46 -9.07 0.51
C VAL A 183 13.63 -9.83 1.15
N ALA A 184 13.35 -10.96 1.80
CA ALA A 184 14.35 -11.81 2.45
C ALA A 184 15.27 -12.57 1.46
N ASP A 185 14.88 -12.70 0.18
CA ASP A 185 15.70 -13.31 -0.86
C ASP A 185 16.67 -12.32 -1.51
N ILE A 186 16.45 -11.02 -1.29
CA ILE A 186 17.34 -9.97 -1.78
C ILE A 186 18.66 -10.07 -0.99
N PRO A 187 19.81 -10.27 -1.65
CA PRO A 187 21.08 -10.33 -0.95
C PRO A 187 21.31 -9.05 -0.15
N PRO A 188 21.83 -9.17 1.10
CA PRO A 188 22.15 -7.99 1.89
C PRO A 188 23.18 -7.14 1.16
N ILE A 189 22.99 -5.82 1.21
CA ILE A 189 23.97 -4.87 0.69
C ILE A 189 25.25 -4.98 1.55
N PRO A 190 26.46 -5.04 0.96
CA PRO A 190 27.70 -5.09 1.74
C PRO A 190 27.77 -3.97 2.78
N GLY A 191 28.01 -4.33 4.05
CA GLY A 191 28.05 -3.39 5.17
C GLY A 191 26.69 -3.09 5.83
N MET A 192 25.59 -3.68 5.35
CA MET A 192 24.28 -3.60 6.01
C MET A 192 24.30 -4.32 7.37
N LEU A 193 23.70 -3.68 8.38
CA LEU A 193 23.47 -4.29 9.69
C LEU A 193 22.07 -4.89 9.77
N TYR A 194 21.93 -5.90 10.63
CA TYR A 194 20.68 -6.54 10.95
C TYR A 194 20.17 -6.03 12.29
N GLY A 195 18.91 -5.59 12.32
CA GLY A 195 18.22 -5.16 13.52
C GLY A 195 17.36 -6.27 14.13
N ALA A 196 17.42 -6.46 15.45
CA ALA A 196 16.49 -7.28 16.20
C ALA A 196 15.88 -6.47 17.35
N LEU A 197 14.55 -6.37 17.37
CA LEU A 197 13.82 -5.68 18.43
C LEU A 197 13.92 -6.46 19.74
N VAL A 198 14.09 -5.72 20.83
CA VAL A 198 13.93 -6.20 22.20
C VAL A 198 12.50 -5.90 22.60
N PHE A 199 11.77 -6.92 23.04
CA PHE A 199 10.36 -6.80 23.38
C PHE A 199 10.13 -6.93 24.89
N SER A 200 9.10 -6.25 25.39
CA SER A 200 8.65 -6.40 26.76
C SER A 200 8.13 -7.81 27.03
N THR A 201 8.42 -8.31 28.24
CA THR A 201 7.95 -9.62 28.72
C THR A 201 6.81 -9.50 29.73
N GLN A 202 6.49 -8.28 30.15
CA GLN A 202 5.44 -7.93 31.10
C GLN A 202 4.46 -6.95 30.43
N ALA A 203 3.24 -6.91 30.95
CA ALA A 203 2.22 -5.92 30.63
C ALA A 203 1.80 -5.21 31.93
N LEU A 204 1.12 -4.06 31.81
CA LEU A 204 0.71 -3.22 32.94
C LEU A 204 1.86 -3.01 33.94
N ALA A 205 2.98 -2.53 33.42
CA ALA A 205 4.19 -2.32 34.21
C ALA A 205 4.91 -1.03 33.83
N ASN A 206 5.76 -0.52 34.71
CA ASN A 206 6.72 0.53 34.39
C ASN A 206 8.11 -0.10 34.17
N LEU A 207 8.77 0.28 33.08
CA LEU A 207 10.14 -0.16 32.79
C LEU A 207 11.12 0.56 33.72
N VAL A 208 11.73 -0.15 34.67
CA VAL A 208 12.65 0.44 35.65
C VAL A 208 14.07 0.47 35.12
N GLN A 209 14.50 -0.62 34.48
CA GLN A 209 15.85 -0.81 33.99
C GLN A 209 15.85 -1.64 32.71
N LEU A 210 16.82 -1.37 31.85
CA LEU A 210 17.11 -2.16 30.64
C LEU A 210 18.62 -2.42 30.55
N ASP A 211 19.06 -3.59 30.98
CA ASP A 211 20.47 -4.01 30.92
C ASP A 211 20.80 -4.57 29.52
N THR A 212 21.67 -3.84 28.82
CA THR A 212 22.15 -4.18 27.47
C THR A 212 23.60 -4.68 27.46
N LEU A 213 24.28 -4.76 28.62
CA LEU A 213 25.72 -5.02 28.69
C LEU A 213 26.09 -6.37 28.06
N ARG A 214 25.33 -7.42 28.36
CA ARG A 214 25.58 -8.76 27.82
C ARG A 214 25.36 -8.81 26.31
N ALA A 215 24.36 -8.10 25.80
CA ALA A 215 24.09 -8.00 24.37
C ALA A 215 25.25 -7.29 23.65
N ARG A 216 25.74 -6.18 24.19
CA ARG A 216 26.86 -5.39 23.64
C ARG A 216 28.18 -6.16 23.58
N GLN A 217 28.37 -7.17 24.44
CA GLN A 217 29.58 -7.99 24.49
C GLN A 217 29.57 -9.15 23.47
N VAL A 218 28.44 -9.41 22.79
CA VAL A 218 28.37 -10.49 21.80
C VAL A 218 29.18 -10.09 20.56
N ALA A 219 30.08 -10.97 20.13
CA ALA A 219 30.85 -10.77 18.91
C ALA A 219 29.93 -10.57 17.69
N GLY A 220 30.16 -9.50 16.93
CA GLY A 220 29.34 -9.13 15.79
C GLY A 220 28.18 -8.18 16.10
N VAL A 221 27.90 -7.89 17.38
CA VAL A 221 27.03 -6.77 17.75
C VAL A 221 27.78 -5.47 17.52
N VAL A 222 27.13 -4.54 16.83
CA VAL A 222 27.66 -3.21 16.53
C VAL A 222 27.15 -2.20 17.53
N ASP A 223 25.86 -2.22 17.83
CA ASP A 223 25.27 -1.32 18.82
C ASP A 223 23.94 -1.85 19.38
N VAL A 224 23.47 -1.25 20.46
CA VAL A 224 22.12 -1.42 21.01
C VAL A 224 21.50 -0.04 21.18
N VAL A 225 20.43 0.22 20.45
CA VAL A 225 19.71 1.49 20.45
C VAL A 225 18.52 1.37 21.40
N THR A 226 18.35 2.37 22.26
CA THR A 226 17.26 2.46 23.24
C THR A 226 16.48 3.76 23.05
N ALA A 227 15.43 3.97 23.84
CA ALA A 227 14.68 5.22 23.83
C ALA A 227 15.55 6.47 24.05
N ALA A 228 16.63 6.36 24.83
CA ALA A 228 17.54 7.47 25.12
C ALA A 228 18.37 7.91 23.91
N ASP A 229 18.51 7.03 22.91
CA ASP A 229 19.32 7.25 21.72
C ASP A 229 18.49 7.85 20.56
N ILE A 230 17.17 8.01 20.73
CA ILE A 230 16.28 8.55 19.70
C ILE A 230 16.46 10.07 19.58
N PRO A 231 16.93 10.59 18.44
CA PRO A 231 17.01 12.03 18.24
C PRO A 231 15.61 12.62 18.08
N GLY A 232 15.31 13.68 18.85
CA GLY A 232 14.03 14.36 18.78
C GLY A 232 12.93 13.66 19.58
N THR A 233 11.74 13.55 19.00
CA THR A 233 10.57 12.96 19.68
C THR A 233 10.54 11.45 19.48
N ASN A 234 10.60 10.70 20.59
CA ASN A 234 10.46 9.25 20.60
C ASN A 234 8.99 8.84 20.42
N ALA A 235 8.49 8.89 19.18
CA ALA A 235 7.13 8.50 18.84
C ALA A 235 7.02 7.91 17.43
N ILE A 236 6.01 7.07 17.21
CA ILE A 236 5.64 6.49 15.92
C ILE A 236 4.23 6.90 15.52
N GLY A 237 3.92 6.77 14.22
CA GLY A 237 2.57 7.01 13.69
C GLY A 237 2.09 8.45 13.89
N ASP A 238 0.94 8.59 14.54
CA ASP A 238 0.30 9.86 14.88
C ASP A 238 0.92 10.57 16.09
N GLY A 239 1.97 9.99 16.68
CA GLY A 239 2.70 10.57 17.80
C GLY A 239 2.23 10.11 19.18
N LEU A 240 1.26 9.19 19.26
CA LEU A 240 0.70 8.71 20.53
C LEU A 240 1.46 7.51 21.12
N GLU A 241 2.16 6.74 20.29
CA GLU A 241 2.90 5.55 20.72
C GLU A 241 4.42 5.79 20.67
N PRO A 242 5.19 5.43 21.73
CA PRO A 242 6.65 5.57 21.69
C PRO A 242 7.29 4.55 20.74
N LEU A 243 8.36 4.93 20.04
CA LEU A 243 9.15 3.99 19.22
C LEU A 243 9.82 2.92 20.10
N PHE A 244 10.43 3.35 21.21
CA PHE A 244 10.92 2.47 22.27
C PHE A 244 10.42 2.96 23.63
N VAL A 245 9.97 2.06 24.50
CA VAL A 245 9.54 2.46 25.86
C VAL A 245 10.72 3.06 26.62
N PRO A 246 10.65 4.33 27.08
CA PRO A 246 11.72 4.93 27.86
C PRO A 246 11.78 4.32 29.26
N LEU A 247 12.93 4.48 29.93
CA LEU A 247 12.99 4.21 31.37
C LEU A 247 11.92 5.04 32.09
N GLN A 248 11.31 4.42 33.10
CA GLN A 248 10.15 4.91 33.83
C GLN A 248 8.87 5.08 32.98
N GLY A 249 8.91 4.68 31.71
CA GLY A 249 7.75 4.63 30.81
C GLY A 249 6.85 3.44 31.09
N GLN A 250 5.61 3.55 30.63
CA GLN A 250 4.58 2.52 30.77
C GLN A 250 4.72 1.46 29.69
N VAL A 251 4.59 0.20 30.11
CA VAL A 251 4.49 -0.99 29.28
C VAL A 251 3.07 -1.51 29.43
N LEU A 252 2.23 -1.21 28.45
CA LEU A 252 0.79 -1.52 28.49
C LEU A 252 0.49 -2.97 28.09
N TYR A 253 1.28 -3.54 27.17
CA TYR A 253 1.10 -4.90 26.68
C TYR A 253 2.44 -5.65 26.52
N VAL A 254 2.38 -6.98 26.53
CA VAL A 254 3.54 -7.83 26.23
C VAL A 254 3.87 -7.70 24.74
N GLY A 255 5.13 -7.42 24.42
CA GLY A 255 5.56 -7.21 23.05
C GLY A 255 5.81 -5.75 22.66
N MET A 256 5.70 -4.80 23.59
CA MET A 256 6.12 -3.43 23.32
C MET A 256 7.64 -3.38 23.07
N ALA A 257 8.06 -2.56 22.09
CA ALA A 257 9.48 -2.42 21.77
C ALA A 257 10.22 -1.64 22.86
N LEU A 258 11.31 -2.20 23.38
CA LEU A 258 12.17 -1.60 24.40
C LEU A 258 13.47 -1.03 23.80
N GLY A 259 13.87 -1.53 22.63
CA GLY A 259 15.09 -1.14 21.94
C GLY A 259 15.37 -2.02 20.73
N LEU A 260 16.51 -1.78 20.09
CA LEU A 260 16.95 -2.45 18.87
C LEU A 260 18.42 -2.84 18.99
N VAL A 261 18.72 -4.13 18.81
CA VAL A 261 20.10 -4.61 18.69
C VAL A 261 20.51 -4.62 17.22
N LEU A 262 21.64 -3.99 16.91
CA LEU A 262 22.24 -3.94 15.58
C LEU A 262 23.46 -4.86 15.52
N ALA A 263 23.51 -5.78 14.56
CA ALA A 263 24.61 -6.72 14.41
C ALA A 263 24.98 -7.01 12.94
N THR A 264 26.13 -7.64 12.73
CA THR A 264 26.63 -8.04 11.41
C THR A 264 25.90 -9.25 10.80
N SER A 265 25.03 -9.91 11.56
CA SER A 265 24.15 -10.97 11.05
C SER A 265 22.82 -11.02 11.81
N ALA A 266 21.77 -11.49 11.15
CA ALA A 266 20.44 -11.66 11.75
C ALA A 266 20.46 -12.59 12.98
N SER A 267 21.22 -13.69 12.93
CA SER A 267 21.32 -14.64 14.04
C SER A 267 22.01 -14.03 15.25
N VAL A 268 23.07 -13.23 15.06
CA VAL A 268 23.75 -12.53 16.14
C VAL A 268 22.84 -11.46 16.75
N ALA A 269 22.14 -10.68 15.92
CA ALA A 269 21.20 -9.67 16.40
C ALA A 269 20.10 -10.30 17.28
N GLN A 270 19.50 -11.40 16.82
CA GLN A 270 18.44 -12.11 17.55
C GLN A 270 18.95 -12.73 18.86
N HIS A 271 20.11 -13.38 18.83
CA HIS A 271 20.72 -13.95 20.02
C HIS A 271 21.03 -12.86 21.06
N ALA A 272 21.65 -11.75 20.63
CA ALA A 272 22.00 -10.64 21.51
C ALA A 272 20.76 -9.91 22.05
N ALA A 273 19.70 -9.74 21.27
CA ALA A 273 18.42 -9.20 21.74
C ALA A 273 17.82 -10.05 22.88
N GLY A 274 17.95 -11.38 22.81
CA GLY A 274 17.54 -12.30 23.87
C GLY A 274 18.39 -12.26 25.14
N LEU A 275 19.54 -11.56 25.12
CA LEU A 275 20.39 -11.35 26.30
C LEU A 275 20.09 -10.03 27.03
N VAL A 276 19.26 -9.17 26.45
CA VAL A 276 18.84 -7.92 27.09
C VAL A 276 17.86 -8.24 28.21
N VAL A 277 18.13 -7.73 29.40
CA VAL A 277 17.31 -7.98 30.59
C VAL A 277 16.60 -6.70 30.98
N ALA A 278 15.28 -6.76 31.07
CA ALA A 278 14.45 -5.65 31.50
C ALA A 278 13.89 -5.93 32.92
N GLU A 279 13.92 -4.91 33.77
CA GLU A 279 13.30 -4.93 35.09
C GLU A 279 12.07 -4.04 35.10
N TYR A 280 11.03 -4.52 35.79
CA TYR A 280 9.70 -3.92 35.76
C TYR A 280 9.16 -3.74 37.17
N THR A 281 8.32 -2.73 37.34
CA THR A 281 7.45 -2.59 38.53
C THR A 281 5.99 -2.62 38.08
N PRO A 282 5.07 -3.25 38.84
CA PRO A 282 3.66 -3.25 38.47
C PRO A 282 3.10 -1.83 38.34
N LEU A 283 2.29 -1.60 37.31
CA LEU A 283 1.47 -0.41 37.18
C LEU A 283 0.22 -0.62 38.04
N GLN A 284 0.06 0.16 39.12
CA GLN A 284 -1.01 -0.05 40.09
C GLN A 284 -2.36 0.55 39.66
N ASP A 285 -2.36 1.46 38.70
CA ASP A 285 -3.57 2.17 38.23
C ASP A 285 -3.59 2.17 36.69
N ASP A 286 -4.20 1.15 36.08
CA ASP A 286 -4.55 1.18 34.66
C ASP A 286 -5.84 2.02 34.50
N PRO A 287 -5.82 3.14 33.74
CA PRO A 287 -6.99 3.99 33.55
C PRO A 287 -8.12 3.35 32.71
N PHE A 288 -7.87 2.22 32.05
CA PHE A 288 -8.80 1.53 31.15
C PHE A 288 -9.27 0.16 31.64
N TRP A 289 -8.44 -0.60 32.38
CA TRP A 289 -8.77 -1.98 32.77
C TRP A 289 -8.68 -2.20 34.29
N THR A 290 -9.82 -2.49 34.93
CA THR A 290 -9.93 -2.79 36.36
C THR A 290 -9.62 -4.25 36.71
N THR A 291 -8.74 -4.92 35.97
CA THR A 291 -8.46 -6.36 36.17
C THR A 291 -7.28 -6.58 37.11
N ASP A 292 -7.42 -7.51 38.06
CA ASP A 292 -6.38 -7.84 39.06
C ASP A 292 -5.07 -8.39 38.47
N ALA A 293 -5.08 -8.91 37.24
CA ALA A 293 -3.89 -9.37 36.51
C ALA A 293 -4.06 -9.26 34.98
N PRO A 294 -3.01 -8.85 34.21
CA PRO A 294 -3.11 -8.68 32.76
C PRO A 294 -3.25 -10.01 32.03
N ILE A 295 -4.10 -10.04 30.99
CA ILE A 295 -4.21 -11.17 30.07
C ILE A 295 -3.11 -11.08 29.03
N THR A 296 -2.08 -11.92 29.16
CA THR A 296 -0.86 -11.85 28.32
C THR A 296 -0.68 -13.04 27.38
N THR A 297 -1.55 -14.05 27.47
CA THR A 297 -1.50 -15.24 26.62
C THR A 297 -2.88 -15.62 26.11
N VAL A 298 -2.92 -16.32 24.97
CA VAL A 298 -4.17 -16.87 24.42
C VAL A 298 -4.82 -17.86 25.38
N ALA A 299 -4.05 -18.62 26.15
CA ALA A 299 -4.58 -19.55 27.15
C ALA A 299 -5.29 -18.81 28.28
N MET A 300 -4.71 -17.71 28.79
CA MET A 300 -5.34 -16.84 29.78
C MET A 300 -6.60 -16.19 29.21
N ALA A 301 -6.56 -15.71 27.95
CA ALA A 301 -7.72 -15.12 27.30
C ALA A 301 -8.88 -16.12 27.17
N ARG A 302 -8.58 -17.36 26.77
CA ARG A 302 -9.58 -18.45 26.71
C ARG A 302 -10.15 -18.79 28.09
N ALA A 303 -9.30 -18.90 29.11
CA ALA A 303 -9.72 -19.19 30.48
C ALA A 303 -10.58 -18.06 31.08
N ALA A 304 -10.26 -16.81 30.75
CA ALA A 304 -11.02 -15.63 31.16
C ALA A 304 -12.27 -15.39 30.30
N GLY A 305 -12.50 -16.18 29.24
CA GLY A 305 -13.61 -15.99 28.31
C GLY A 305 -13.52 -14.70 27.48
N THR A 306 -12.34 -14.05 27.45
CA THR A 306 -12.09 -12.83 26.68
C THR A 306 -11.76 -13.20 25.24
N LEU A 307 -12.80 -13.56 24.49
CA LEU A 307 -12.73 -13.55 23.03
C LEU A 307 -12.80 -12.07 22.59
N VAL A 308 -12.11 -11.70 21.50
CA VAL A 308 -12.41 -10.43 20.80
C VAL A 308 -13.93 -10.39 20.67
N PRO A 309 -14.63 -9.34 21.12
CA PRO A 309 -16.08 -9.40 21.29
C PRO A 309 -16.76 -9.83 20.00
N SER A 310 -17.14 -11.09 19.96
CA SER A 310 -18.42 -11.53 19.45
C SER A 310 -19.27 -11.78 20.69
N THR A 311 -19.88 -10.75 21.27
CA THR A 311 -20.94 -11.04 22.24
C THR A 311 -22.08 -11.73 21.46
N PRO A 312 -22.94 -12.53 22.12
CA PRO A 312 -24.13 -13.09 21.46
C PRO A 312 -24.98 -12.02 20.76
N ASP A 313 -24.86 -10.77 21.22
CA ASP A 313 -25.55 -9.55 20.83
C ASP A 313 -24.78 -8.68 19.82
N GLN A 314 -23.49 -8.97 19.54
CA GLN A 314 -22.67 -8.31 18.51
C GLN A 314 -21.67 -9.29 17.86
N PRO A 315 -22.11 -10.20 16.97
CA PRO A 315 -21.19 -11.03 16.20
C PRO A 315 -20.34 -10.18 15.25
N ASN A 316 -19.11 -10.64 15.00
CA ASN A 316 -18.13 -10.03 14.10
C ASN A 316 -18.81 -9.63 12.75
N PRO A 317 -18.81 -8.34 12.34
CA PRO A 317 -19.62 -7.84 11.24
C PRO A 317 -19.09 -8.19 9.85
N ILE A 318 -18.21 -9.20 9.74
CA ILE A 318 -17.78 -9.75 8.45
C ILE A 318 -18.48 -11.11 8.26
N PRO A 319 -19.78 -11.14 7.91
CA PRO A 319 -20.31 -12.31 7.22
C PRO A 319 -19.57 -12.37 5.88
N MET A 320 -18.74 -13.40 5.68
CA MET A 320 -18.21 -13.74 4.36
C MET A 320 -19.37 -14.35 3.56
N PRO A 321 -20.08 -13.59 2.71
CA PRO A 321 -21.26 -14.11 2.04
C PRO A 321 -20.76 -15.06 0.94
N GLY A 322 -21.10 -16.35 1.07
CA GLY A 322 -20.77 -17.36 0.04
C GLY A 322 -19.76 -18.42 0.46
N ASN A 323 -19.35 -18.48 1.73
CA ASN A 323 -18.69 -19.69 2.23
C ASN A 323 -19.75 -20.77 2.47
N ASP A 324 -19.52 -22.00 2.00
CA ASP A 324 -20.47 -23.08 2.24
C ASP A 324 -20.29 -23.64 3.65
N ASP A 325 -20.92 -22.97 4.61
CA ASP A 325 -20.77 -23.17 6.05
C ASP A 325 -21.30 -24.53 6.58
N HIS A 326 -21.37 -25.57 5.74
CA HIS A 326 -21.56 -26.97 6.12
C HIS A 326 -20.24 -27.62 6.58
N VAL A 327 -19.36 -26.86 7.26
CA VAL A 327 -18.04 -27.34 7.69
C VAL A 327 -18.15 -28.61 8.52
N ASP A 328 -19.10 -28.65 9.45
CA ASP A 328 -19.34 -29.83 10.29
C ASP A 328 -19.82 -31.04 9.48
N GLU A 329 -20.74 -30.82 8.53
CA GLU A 329 -21.29 -31.86 7.66
C GLU A 329 -20.22 -32.42 6.70
N LYS A 330 -19.34 -31.55 6.21
CA LYS A 330 -18.21 -31.90 5.36
C LYS A 330 -17.10 -32.61 6.13
N ILE A 331 -16.80 -32.19 7.35
CA ILE A 331 -15.87 -32.91 8.23
C ILE A 331 -16.46 -34.29 8.55
N ALA A 332 -17.74 -34.37 8.88
CA ALA A 332 -18.43 -35.63 9.18
C ALA A 332 -18.47 -36.60 7.98
N THR A 333 -18.51 -36.09 6.75
CA THR A 333 -18.51 -36.88 5.52
C THR A 333 -17.12 -37.08 4.90
N ALA A 334 -16.08 -36.47 5.49
CA ALA A 334 -14.72 -36.60 4.98
C ALA A 334 -14.22 -38.05 5.08
N PRO A 335 -13.59 -38.61 4.03
CA PRO A 335 -13.06 -39.98 4.03
C PRO A 335 -12.00 -40.24 5.12
N ARG A 336 -11.39 -39.16 5.63
CA ARG A 336 -10.41 -39.18 6.71
C ARG A 336 -10.70 -38.03 7.66
N GLN A 337 -10.94 -38.37 8.92
CA GLN A 337 -11.16 -37.41 10.00
C GLN A 337 -10.00 -37.51 10.97
N LEU A 338 -9.38 -36.38 11.27
CA LEU A 338 -8.29 -36.26 12.23
C LEU A 338 -8.69 -35.23 13.27
N GLN A 339 -8.62 -35.61 14.54
CA GLN A 339 -8.83 -34.70 15.66
C GLN A 339 -7.53 -34.58 16.45
N GLY A 340 -7.13 -33.34 16.74
CA GLY A 340 -5.93 -33.06 17.50
C GLY A 340 -5.90 -31.59 17.90
N THR A 341 -5.01 -31.26 18.83
CA THR A 341 -4.68 -29.88 19.15
C THR A 341 -3.30 -29.59 18.62
N VAL A 342 -3.17 -28.50 17.88
CA VAL A 342 -1.88 -27.96 17.49
C VAL A 342 -1.70 -26.62 18.17
N SER A 343 -0.55 -26.46 18.84
CA SER A 343 -0.14 -25.19 19.41
C SER A 343 0.99 -24.66 18.56
N PHE A 344 0.78 -23.49 17.96
CA PHE A 344 1.82 -22.74 17.28
C PHE A 344 2.16 -21.54 18.16
N GLY A 345 3.44 -21.18 18.21
CA GLY A 345 3.86 -19.91 18.80
C GLY A 345 3.36 -18.71 17.99
N SER A 346 3.89 -17.53 18.27
CA SER A 346 3.62 -16.35 17.45
C SER A 346 3.97 -16.63 15.99
N GLN A 347 2.99 -16.50 15.09
CA GLN A 347 3.30 -16.30 13.67
C GLN A 347 3.90 -14.90 13.54
N ARG A 348 5.19 -14.82 13.19
CA ARG A 348 5.69 -13.57 12.60
C ARG A 348 4.95 -13.47 11.27
N HIS A 349 4.15 -12.42 11.08
CA HIS A 349 3.52 -12.18 9.79
C HIS A 349 4.61 -12.33 8.72
N PHE A 350 4.50 -13.38 7.91
CA PHE A 350 5.28 -13.46 6.69
C PHE A 350 4.81 -12.26 5.89
N TYR A 351 5.70 -11.31 5.61
CA TYR A 351 5.43 -10.28 4.62
C TYR A 351 5.28 -11.03 3.29
N MET A 352 4.06 -11.44 2.97
CA MET A 352 3.68 -12.11 1.74
C MET A 352 3.55 -11.14 0.57
N GLU A 353 4.13 -9.95 0.70
CA GLU A 353 4.30 -9.02 -0.40
C GLU A 353 5.60 -9.36 -1.13
N PRO A 354 5.54 -10.05 -2.29
CA PRO A 354 6.69 -10.15 -3.17
C PRO A 354 7.11 -8.74 -3.63
N GLN A 355 8.42 -8.55 -3.85
CA GLN A 355 8.98 -7.30 -4.40
C GLN A 355 9.11 -7.36 -5.91
#